data_AF-A0A356WRI0-F1
#
_entry.id   AF-A0A356WRI0-F1
#
_cell.length_a   1.000
_cell.length_b   1.000
_cell.length_c   1.000
_cell.angle_alpha   90.00
_cell.angle_beta   90.00
_cell.angle_gamma   90.00
#
_symmetry.space_group_name_H-M   'P 1'
#
loop_
_entity.id
_entity.type
_entity.pdbx_description
1 polymer ?
#
loop_
_entity_poly.entity_id
_entity_poly.type
_entity_poly.pdbx_seq_one_letter_code
_entity_poly.pdbx_strand_id
1 'polypeptide(L)' 'QLFDLFRPRVEQVVKAQRDFTTRLLADAKAKMTSEDKKEQEEGALLLFRSYKGMPKYKPLIKFLSEQGVKAAMLKT' A
#
# COMPACT_ATOMS: atom_id res chain seq x y z
N GLN A 1 -13.81 26.09 16.33
CA GLN A 1 -15.11 25.95 15.63
C GLN A 1 -15.00 25.23 14.28
N LEU A 2 -14.13 25.63 13.34
CA LEU A 2 -13.94 24.88 12.07
C LEU A 2 -13.32 23.48 12.24
N PHE A 3 -12.46 23.31 13.26
CA PHE A 3 -11.83 22.04 13.58
C PHE A 3 -12.86 20.92 13.83
N ASP A 4 -13.85 21.17 14.70
CA ASP A 4 -14.85 20.17 15.07
C ASP A 4 -15.78 19.77 13.90
N LEU A 5 -16.01 20.70 12.97
CA LEU A 5 -16.80 20.45 11.77
C LEU A 5 -16.05 19.61 10.73
N PHE A 6 -14.76 19.90 10.50
CA PHE A 6 -13.98 19.23 9.46
C PHE A 6 -13.32 17.94 9.92
N ARG A 7 -13.01 17.81 11.22
CA ARG A 7 -12.41 16.61 11.81
C ARG A 7 -13.11 15.31 11.38
N PRO A 8 -14.42 15.12 11.55
CA PRO A 8 -15.07 13.87 11.16
C PRO A 8 -14.98 13.57 9.66
N ARG A 9 -14.99 14.62 8.81
CA ARG A 9 -14.85 14.46 7.35
C ARG A 9 -13.43 14.02 6.99
N VAL A 10 -12.41 14.62 7.60
CA VAL A 10 -11.01 14.23 7.40
C VAL A 10 -10.78 12.80 7.90
N GLU A 11 -11.32 12.44 9.06
CA GLU A 11 -11.22 11.08 9.62
C GLU A 11 -11.84 10.04 8.67
N GLN A 12 -13.00 10.34 8.07
CA GLN A 12 -13.63 9.47 7.05
C GLN A 12 -12.74 9.26 5.83
N VAL A 13 -12.14 10.32 5.29
CA VAL A 13 -11.25 10.24 4.12
C VAL A 13 -9.98 9.45 4.45
N VAL A 14 -9.35 9.74 5.60
CA VAL A 14 -8.16 9.02 6.06
C VAL A 14 -8.46 7.54 6.29
N LYS A 15 -9.64 7.22 6.83
CA LYS A 15 -10.09 5.83 7.00
C LYS A 15 -10.23 5.14 5.63
N ALA A 16 -10.91 5.77 4.67
CA ALA A 16 -11.06 5.20 3.33
C ALA A 16 -9.71 4.98 2.63
N GLN A 17 -8.79 5.95 2.74
CA GLN A 17 -7.43 5.84 2.24
C GLN A 17 -6.70 4.65 2.87
N ARG A 18 -6.77 4.50 4.19
CA ARG A 18 -6.16 3.39 4.93
C ARG A 18 -6.72 2.04 4.49
N ASP A 19 -8.05 1.93 4.40
CA ASP A 19 -8.73 0.68 4.01
C ASP A 19 -8.31 0.29 2.59
N PHE A 20 -8.27 1.23 1.65
CA PHE A 20 -7.83 1.00 0.27
C PHE A 20 -6.35 0.57 0.20
N THR A 21 -5.43 1.29 0.84
CA THR A 21 -4.01 0.93 0.81
C THR A 21 -3.72 -0.40 1.50
N THR A 22 -4.52 -0.75 2.52
CA THR A 22 -4.38 -2.05 3.21
C THR A 22 -4.76 -3.20 2.28
N ARG A 23 -5.82 -3.04 1.48
CA ARG A 23 -6.21 -4.02 0.45
C ARG A 23 -5.14 -4.16 -0.62
N LEU A 24 -4.66 -3.04 -1.18
CA LEU A 24 -3.57 -3.06 -2.16
C LEU A 24 -2.32 -3.78 -1.65
N LEU A 25 -1.94 -3.56 -0.39
CA LEU A 25 -0.80 -4.24 0.21
C LEU A 25 -1.04 -5.75 0.36
N ALA A 26 -2.25 -6.18 0.71
CA ALA A 26 -2.60 -7.60 0.80
C ALA A 26 -2.54 -8.27 -0.58
N ASP A 27 -3.13 -7.64 -1.60
CA ASP A 27 -3.13 -8.14 -2.97
C ASP A 27 -1.71 -8.18 -3.55
N ALA A 28 -0.89 -7.17 -3.26
CA ALA A 28 0.51 -7.14 -3.64
C ALA A 28 1.29 -8.33 -3.06
N LYS A 29 1.12 -8.61 -1.76
CA LYS A 29 1.77 -9.75 -1.11
C LYS A 29 1.39 -11.08 -1.75
N ALA A 30 0.10 -11.28 -2.03
CA ALA A 30 -0.38 -12.50 -2.67
C ALA A 30 0.14 -12.67 -4.11
N LYS A 31 0.13 -11.60 -4.89
CA LYS A 31 0.58 -11.63 -6.29
C LYS A 31 2.10 -11.78 -6.43
N MET A 32 2.87 -11.15 -5.54
CA MET A 32 4.34 -11.27 -5.54
C MET A 32 4.84 -12.68 -5.18
N THR A 33 4.00 -13.55 -4.59
CA THR A 33 4.33 -14.96 -4.34
C THR A 33 4.00 -15.89 -5.51
N SER A 34 3.36 -15.40 -6.57
CA SER A 34 3.03 -16.21 -7.75
C SER A 34 4.27 -16.66 -8.50
N GLU A 35 4.19 -17.77 -9.23
CA GLU A 35 5.24 -18.23 -10.15
C GLU A 35 5.18 -17.53 -11.52
N ASP A 36 4.06 -16.88 -11.85
CA ASP A 36 3.92 -16.08 -13.08
C ASP A 36 4.58 -14.71 -12.91
N LYS A 37 5.56 -14.41 -13.78
CA LYS A 37 6.26 -13.12 -13.81
C LYS A 37 5.32 -11.94 -14.02
N LYS A 38 4.25 -12.09 -14.82
CA LYS A 38 3.28 -11.01 -15.03
C LYS A 38 2.50 -10.70 -13.77
N GLU A 39 2.10 -11.73 -13.02
CA GLU A 39 1.44 -11.53 -11.73
C GLU A 39 2.38 -10.92 -10.69
N GLN A 40 3.66 -11.29 -10.69
CA GLN A 40 4.66 -10.65 -9.83
C GLN A 40 4.82 -9.15 -10.15
N GLU A 41 4.86 -8.77 -11.43
CA GLU A 41 4.92 -7.36 -11.87
C GLU A 41 3.66 -6.58 -11.46
N GLU A 42 2.47 -7.19 -11.61
CA GLU A 42 1.23 -6.60 -11.09
C GLU A 42 1.29 -6.43 -9.56
N GLY A 43 1.83 -7.41 -8.84
CA GLY A 43 2.04 -7.34 -7.41
C GLY A 43 2.97 -6.18 -7.02
N ALA A 44 4.08 -6.00 -7.74
CA ALA A 44 5.00 -4.87 -7.53
C ALA A 44 4.35 -3.52 -7.82
N LEU A 45 3.49 -3.43 -8.85
CA LEU A 45 2.71 -2.23 -9.15
C LEU A 45 1.68 -1.91 -8.05
N LEU A 46 0.99 -2.91 -7.51
CA LEU A 46 0.07 -2.74 -6.38
C LEU A 46 0.83 -2.29 -5.12
N LEU A 47 2.02 -2.84 -4.88
CA LEU A 47 2.90 -2.42 -3.80
C LEU A 47 3.31 -0.93 -3.95
N PHE A 48 3.69 -0.51 -5.17
CA PHE A 48 4.03 0.88 -5.46
C PHE A 48 2.85 1.83 -5.21
N ARG A 49 1.63 1.43 -5.62
CA ARG A 49 0.40 2.20 -5.34
C ARG A 49 0.12 2.29 -3.85
N SER A 50 0.30 1.20 -3.09
CA SER A 50 0.18 1.23 -1.63
C SER A 50 1.20 2.19 -1.00
N TYR A 51 2.43 2.23 -1.52
CA TYR A 51 3.48 3.15 -1.05
C TYR A 51 3.15 4.61 -1.33
N LYS A 52 2.65 4.94 -2.53
CA LYS A 52 2.19 6.30 -2.84
C LYS A 52 0.96 6.70 -2.04
N GLY A 53 0.06 5.74 -1.77
CA GLY A 53 -1.16 5.97 -1.02
C GLY A 53 -0.93 6.22 0.48
N MET A 54 -0.04 5.46 1.13
CA MET A 54 0.23 5.64 2.57
C MET A 54 1.67 5.22 2.95
N PRO A 55 2.69 6.02 2.61
CA PRO A 55 4.10 5.63 2.74
C PRO A 55 4.55 5.39 4.19
N LYS A 56 3.86 6.00 5.16
CA LYS A 56 4.14 5.86 6.59
C LYS A 56 3.37 4.71 7.27
N TYR A 57 2.69 3.85 6.50
CA TYR A 57 1.92 2.73 7.04
C TYR A 57 2.84 1.64 7.59
N LYS A 58 2.75 1.31 8.88
CA LYS A 58 3.67 0.37 9.54
C LYS A 58 3.76 -1.01 8.86
N PRO A 59 2.66 -1.68 8.45
CA PRO A 59 2.73 -2.95 7.74
C PRO A 59 3.40 -2.88 6.38
N LEU A 60 3.22 -1.76 5.65
CA LEU A 60 3.92 -1.51 4.40
C LEU A 60 5.42 -1.40 4.63
N ILE A 61 5.83 -0.58 5.62
CA ILE A 61 7.25 -0.40 5.96
C ILE A 61 7.90 -1.75 6.27
N LYS A 62 7.24 -2.58 7.10
CA LYS A 62 7.72 -3.93 7.42
C LYS A 62 7.92 -4.78 6.17
N PHE A 63 6.94 -4.80 5.26
CA PHE A 63 7.04 -5.58 4.02
C PHE A 63 8.15 -5.06 3.10
N LEU A 64 8.32 -3.75 2.99
CA LEU A 64 9.43 -3.13 2.23
C LEU A 64 10.82 -3.42 2.83
N SER A 65 10.90 -3.78 4.12
CA SER A 65 12.14 -4.19 4.78
C SER A 65 12.51 -5.64 4.51
N GLU A 66 11.62 -6.45 3.93
CA GLU A 66 11.95 -7.82 3.52
C GLU A 66 12.90 -7.82 2.31
N GLN A 67 13.71 -8.86 2.20
CA GLN A 67 14.77 -8.95 1.20
C GLN A 67 14.19 -8.87 -0.21
N GLY A 68 14.74 -7.97 -1.04
CA GLY A 68 14.34 -7.84 -2.45
C GLY A 68 13.02 -7.11 -2.71
N VAL A 69 12.13 -6.98 -1.72
CA VAL A 69 10.78 -6.39 -1.92
C VAL A 69 10.84 -4.93 -2.35
N LYS A 70 11.65 -4.10 -1.67
CA LYS A 70 11.83 -2.70 -2.05
C LYS A 70 12.47 -2.55 -3.44
N ALA A 71 13.41 -3.41 -3.79
CA ALA A 71 14.04 -3.38 -5.10
C ALA A 71 13.05 -3.78 -6.20
N ALA A 72 12.19 -4.78 -5.96
CA ALA A 72 11.12 -5.17 -6.87
C ALA A 72 10.13 -4.00 -7.12
N MET A 73 9.70 -3.32 -6.06
CA MET A 73 8.82 -2.15 -6.17
C MET A 73 9.46 -0.99 -6.97
N LEU A 74 10.76 -0.75 -6.82
CA LEU A 74 11.46 0.35 -7.51
C LEU A 74 11.73 0.09 -8.99
N LYS A 75 11.57 -1.15 -9.46
CA LYS A 75 11.69 -1.51 -10.88
C LYS A 75 10.40 -1.25 -11.66
N THR A 76 9.32 -0.89 -10.97
CA THR A 76 8.01 -0.54 -11.53
C THR A 76 7.87 0.96 -11.70
#